data_AF-A0A2V7JMJ1-F1
#
_entry.id   AF-A0A2V7JMJ1-F1
#
_cell.length_a   1.000
_cell.length_b   1.000
_cell.length_c   1.000
_cell.angle_alpha   90.00
_cell.angle_beta   90.00
_cell.angle_gamma   90.00
#
_symmetry.space_group_name_H-M   'P 1'
#
loop_
_entity.id
_entity.type
_entity.pdbx_description
1 polymer ?
#
loop_
_entity_poly.entity_id
_entity_poly.type
_entity_poly.pdbx_seq_one_letter_code
_entity_poly.pdbx_strand_id
1 'polypeptide(L)'
;MKNASLLLTVIAASTIAAPLCLAQSLPPIRQLGPVTSVAKEPLGAVSSVRSLPDGRLLVNDIIGRRVLMFDSSLANVTVVADTTSATANAYGVRPGGLIAFRGDSTLFVDPASLSMLLIDPNGKIARVMSAPRAQDVGFLVGGPFGNPGFDPNGRLVYRAPPNFAALAPRPGANGIPQIPAPPESAAIVRFDLATRKVDTATFFKTPKFSLNIVRSPNGGINITSITNPLAQGDDWALLADGTIALVRTKDFHVDWLSPEGNITSSPKIPFNWERLTDEGKVAFIDSAKVAIEKARASGQLGGGVQFQTRGTDSGGPAGGRRDGPATDAPRSGSAPAPAPNAQPGTMTVTSGGNTTVTAVGPGGAGPGGQLPPLQMVSPSELPDYKPAFQPGSTRADADGNLWIRTSQNVDARPVYDIINRKGEVIDRVQLPANRVLAGFAPGGVVYLAVRDGTTAHLEKARIK
;
A
#
# COMPACT_ATOMS: atom_id res chain seq x y z
N MET A 1 -45.94 -22.95 -73.19
CA MET A 1 -46.46 -21.65 -72.73
C MET A 1 -46.73 -21.74 -71.23
N LYS A 2 -46.22 -20.75 -70.48
CA LYS A 2 -46.42 -20.44 -69.05
C LYS A 2 -45.71 -21.35 -68.03
N ASN A 3 -44.49 -20.92 -67.69
CA ASN A 3 -43.80 -21.23 -66.44
C ASN A 3 -44.51 -20.50 -65.29
N ALA A 4 -44.82 -21.21 -64.20
CA ALA A 4 -45.18 -20.62 -62.92
C ALA A 4 -44.20 -21.13 -61.86
N SER A 5 -43.26 -20.27 -61.47
CA SER A 5 -42.30 -20.53 -60.40
C SER A 5 -42.96 -20.22 -59.05
N LEU A 6 -43.09 -21.23 -58.20
CA LEU A 6 -43.51 -21.07 -56.80
C LEU A 6 -42.24 -20.85 -55.97
N LEU A 7 -42.03 -19.63 -55.48
CA LEU A 7 -40.96 -19.31 -54.51
C LEU A 7 -41.34 -19.87 -53.13
N LEU A 8 -40.53 -20.79 -52.61
CA LEU A 8 -40.60 -21.25 -51.23
C LEU A 8 -39.72 -20.33 -50.38
N THR A 9 -40.33 -19.46 -49.58
CA THR A 9 -39.61 -18.61 -48.63
C THR A 9 -39.27 -19.43 -47.39
N VAL A 10 -38.00 -19.81 -47.23
CA VAL A 10 -37.48 -20.42 -46.00
C VAL A 10 -37.23 -19.30 -44.99
N ILE A 11 -38.04 -19.23 -43.93
CA ILE A 11 -37.78 -18.36 -42.78
C ILE A 11 -36.70 -19.03 -41.95
N ALA A 12 -35.46 -18.53 -42.05
CA ALA A 12 -34.38 -18.91 -41.15
C ALA A 12 -34.64 -18.29 -39.76
N ALA A 13 -35.08 -19.10 -38.81
CA ALA A 13 -35.15 -18.71 -37.42
C ALA A 13 -33.72 -18.68 -36.84
N SER A 14 -33.12 -17.50 -36.80
CA SER A 14 -31.87 -17.25 -36.07
C SER A 14 -32.13 -17.38 -34.57
N THR A 15 -31.90 -18.57 -34.01
CA THR A 15 -31.84 -18.76 -32.56
C THR A 15 -30.65 -17.99 -32.02
N ILE A 16 -30.90 -16.88 -31.36
CA ILE A 16 -29.92 -16.17 -30.53
C ILE A 16 -29.57 -17.13 -29.38
N ALA A 17 -28.46 -17.84 -29.50
CA ALA A 17 -27.88 -18.58 -28.39
C ALA A 17 -27.37 -17.53 -27.38
N ALA A 18 -28.15 -17.28 -26.32
CA ALA A 18 -27.63 -16.58 -25.16
C ALA A 18 -26.47 -17.42 -24.60
N PRO A 19 -25.29 -16.83 -24.33
CA PRO A 19 -24.23 -17.57 -23.69
C PRO A 19 -24.74 -17.98 -22.30
N LEU A 20 -24.91 -19.29 -22.10
CA LEU A 20 -25.03 -19.84 -20.76
C LEU A 20 -23.72 -19.49 -20.05
N CYS A 21 -23.77 -18.50 -19.16
CA CYS A 21 -22.72 -18.28 -18.17
C CYS A 21 -22.64 -19.55 -17.30
N LEU A 22 -21.84 -20.52 -17.72
CA LEU A 22 -21.34 -21.54 -16.83
C LEU A 22 -20.50 -20.80 -15.79
N ALA A 23 -21.02 -20.70 -14.57
CA ALA A 23 -20.25 -20.20 -13.45
C ALA A 23 -18.98 -21.07 -13.35
N GLN A 24 -17.81 -20.46 -13.55
CA GLN A 24 -16.54 -21.16 -13.43
C GLN A 24 -16.47 -21.80 -12.03
N SER A 25 -16.31 -23.12 -11.96
CA SER A 25 -16.02 -23.77 -10.68
C SER A 25 -14.66 -23.31 -10.19
N LEU A 26 -14.58 -22.83 -8.95
CA LEU A 26 -13.32 -22.40 -8.36
C LEU A 26 -12.30 -23.54 -8.37
N PRO A 27 -11.04 -23.30 -8.78
CA PRO A 27 -9.98 -24.28 -8.62
C PRO A 27 -9.85 -24.72 -7.16
N PRO A 28 -9.41 -25.96 -6.89
CA PRO A 28 -9.12 -26.39 -5.52
C PRO A 28 -7.98 -25.55 -4.93
N ILE A 29 -8.05 -25.29 -3.63
CA ILE A 29 -6.96 -24.63 -2.90
C ILE A 29 -5.81 -25.60 -2.76
N ARG A 30 -4.61 -25.19 -3.18
CA ARG A 30 -3.38 -25.97 -3.04
C ARG A 30 -2.33 -25.19 -2.25
N GLN A 31 -1.41 -25.91 -1.62
CA GLN A 31 -0.24 -25.28 -1.00
C GLN A 31 0.65 -24.65 -2.08
N LEU A 32 1.35 -23.57 -1.72
CA LEU A 32 2.50 -23.10 -2.50
C LEU A 32 3.53 -24.23 -2.66
N GLY A 33 4.24 -24.24 -3.79
CA GLY A 33 5.31 -25.19 -4.03
C GLY A 33 6.49 -25.02 -3.05
N PRO A 34 7.51 -25.88 -3.17
CA PRO A 34 8.60 -25.94 -2.20
C PRO A 34 9.40 -24.62 -2.15
N VAL A 35 9.91 -24.32 -0.96
CA VAL A 35 10.98 -23.33 -0.77
C VAL A 35 12.25 -23.92 -1.37
N THR A 36 12.84 -23.21 -2.34
CA THR A 36 14.05 -23.63 -3.05
C THR A 36 15.30 -22.97 -2.52
N SER A 37 15.18 -21.84 -1.81
CA SER A 37 16.32 -21.11 -1.25
C SER A 37 15.89 -20.27 -0.04
N VAL A 38 16.81 -20.10 0.92
CA VAL A 38 16.59 -19.31 2.14
C VAL A 38 17.80 -18.40 2.32
N ALA A 39 17.57 -17.10 2.44
CA ALA A 39 18.60 -16.12 2.76
C ALA A 39 19.09 -16.33 4.20
N LYS A 40 20.42 -16.37 4.37
CA LYS A 40 21.04 -16.48 5.70
C LYS A 40 21.29 -15.11 6.35
N GLU A 41 21.27 -14.05 5.57
CA GLU A 41 21.42 -12.68 6.06
C GLU A 41 20.22 -12.33 6.95
N PRO A 42 20.42 -12.00 8.23
CA PRO A 42 19.34 -11.59 9.11
C PRO A 42 18.82 -10.20 8.69
N LEU A 43 17.51 -10.07 8.62
CA LEU A 43 16.81 -8.85 8.24
C LEU A 43 15.98 -8.35 9.42
N GLY A 44 15.66 -7.05 9.45
CA GLY A 44 14.69 -6.50 10.41
C GLY A 44 13.25 -6.79 9.97
N ALA A 45 12.90 -6.40 8.75
CA ALA A 45 11.68 -6.83 8.07
C ALA A 45 11.73 -6.54 6.57
N VAL A 46 11.30 -7.50 5.76
CA VAL A 46 11.21 -7.33 4.30
C VAL A 46 9.88 -6.67 3.95
N SER A 47 9.94 -5.48 3.34
CA SER A 47 8.74 -4.77 2.85
C SER A 47 8.42 -5.06 1.37
N SER A 48 9.47 -5.20 0.56
CA SER A 48 9.39 -5.39 -0.88
C SER A 48 10.65 -6.08 -1.40
N VAL A 49 10.47 -6.87 -2.45
CA VAL A 49 11.55 -7.48 -3.24
C VAL A 49 11.37 -7.08 -4.69
N ARG A 50 12.43 -6.55 -5.30
CA ARG A 50 12.52 -6.30 -6.75
C ARG A 50 13.48 -7.32 -7.36
N SER A 51 12.96 -8.16 -8.24
CA SER A 51 13.80 -9.03 -9.08
C SER A 51 14.41 -8.26 -10.24
N LEU A 52 15.66 -8.57 -10.57
CA LEU A 52 16.40 -8.05 -11.72
C LEU A 52 16.43 -9.09 -12.84
N PRO A 53 16.57 -8.69 -14.12
CA PRO A 53 16.57 -9.64 -15.24
C PRO A 53 17.71 -10.67 -15.22
N ASP A 54 18.83 -10.37 -14.57
CA ASP A 54 19.95 -11.30 -14.36
C ASP A 54 19.71 -12.31 -13.21
N GLY A 55 18.54 -12.25 -12.56
CA GLY A 55 18.15 -13.13 -11.47
C GLY A 55 18.60 -12.66 -10.09
N ARG A 56 19.40 -11.58 -9.98
CA ARG A 56 19.63 -10.90 -8.71
C ARG A 56 18.35 -10.24 -8.22
N LEU A 57 18.34 -9.83 -6.96
CA LEU A 57 17.19 -9.14 -6.37
C LEU A 57 17.64 -8.05 -5.41
N LEU A 58 16.89 -6.96 -5.40
CA LEU A 58 16.98 -5.92 -4.39
C LEU A 58 15.89 -6.12 -3.35
N VAL A 59 16.29 -6.03 -2.09
CA VAL A 59 15.44 -6.26 -0.92
C VAL A 59 15.45 -4.99 -0.07
N ASN A 60 14.26 -4.50 0.26
CA ASN A 60 14.09 -3.39 1.19
C ASN A 60 13.84 -3.93 2.60
N ASP A 61 14.92 -3.98 3.39
CA ASP A 61 14.87 -4.25 4.82
C ASP A 61 14.47 -2.96 5.54
N ILE A 62 13.16 -2.76 5.67
CA ILE A 62 12.56 -1.48 6.03
C ILE A 62 12.81 -1.12 7.50
N ILE A 63 12.93 -2.14 8.37
CA ILE A 63 13.22 -1.95 9.80
C ILE A 63 14.72 -1.89 10.04
N GLY A 64 15.49 -2.76 9.38
CA GLY A 64 16.95 -2.66 9.40
C GLY A 64 17.46 -1.38 8.74
N ARG A 65 16.61 -0.70 7.96
CA ARG A 65 16.93 0.48 7.15
C ARG A 65 18.11 0.20 6.24
N ARG A 66 17.96 -0.85 5.45
CA ARG A 66 18.94 -1.28 4.45
C ARG A 66 18.26 -1.60 3.13
N VAL A 67 18.96 -1.29 2.04
CA VAL A 67 18.70 -1.88 0.72
C VAL A 67 19.82 -2.88 0.46
N LEU A 68 19.45 -4.12 0.23
CA LEU A 68 20.38 -5.24 0.05
C LEU A 68 20.18 -5.83 -1.34
N MET A 69 21.27 -6.20 -2.01
CA MET A 69 21.25 -6.93 -3.26
C MET A 69 21.67 -8.38 -3.00
N PHE A 70 20.81 -9.33 -3.30
CA PHE A 70 21.14 -10.76 -3.24
C PHE A 70 21.36 -11.33 -4.64
N ASP A 71 22.17 -12.38 -4.71
CA ASP A 71 22.22 -13.24 -5.89
C ASP A 71 20.95 -14.09 -6.05
N SER A 72 20.82 -14.77 -7.20
CA SER A 72 19.66 -15.61 -7.51
C SER A 72 19.46 -16.80 -6.58
N SER A 73 20.48 -17.18 -5.81
CA SER A 73 20.49 -18.28 -4.85
C SER A 73 20.20 -17.84 -3.40
N LEU A 74 20.11 -16.52 -3.15
CA LEU A 74 20.03 -15.91 -1.82
C LEU A 74 21.25 -16.16 -0.92
N ALA A 75 22.36 -16.63 -1.47
CA ALA A 75 23.55 -16.99 -0.70
C ALA A 75 24.49 -15.81 -0.49
N ASN A 76 24.72 -15.02 -1.53
CA ASN A 76 25.57 -13.83 -1.47
C ASN A 76 24.74 -12.56 -1.38
N VAL A 77 25.18 -11.63 -0.55
CA VAL A 77 24.53 -10.33 -0.31
C VAL A 77 25.54 -9.19 -0.44
N THR A 78 25.09 -8.07 -1.00
CA THR A 78 25.82 -6.80 -1.04
C THR A 78 24.93 -5.71 -0.48
N VAL A 79 25.47 -4.87 0.40
CA VAL A 79 24.76 -3.70 0.92
C VAL A 79 24.79 -2.59 -0.12
N VAL A 80 23.61 -2.15 -0.55
CA VAL A 80 23.43 -1.04 -1.51
C VAL A 80 23.26 0.28 -0.77
N ALA A 81 22.47 0.28 0.30
CA ALA A 81 22.25 1.42 1.18
C ALA A 81 22.04 0.97 2.63
N ASP A 82 22.51 1.73 3.61
CA ASP A 82 22.37 1.44 5.04
C ASP A 82 22.31 2.72 5.90
N THR A 83 22.26 2.59 7.23
CA THR A 83 22.13 3.73 8.15
C THR A 83 23.40 4.58 8.31
N THR A 84 24.46 4.33 7.56
CA THR A 84 25.72 5.06 7.66
C THR A 84 25.57 6.45 7.04
N SER A 85 25.28 7.44 7.90
CA SER A 85 24.93 8.83 7.55
C SER A 85 26.02 9.61 6.79
N ALA A 86 27.24 9.10 6.71
CA ALA A 86 28.38 9.77 6.10
C ALA A 86 28.58 9.46 4.60
N THR A 87 27.72 8.66 3.98
CA THR A 87 27.87 8.23 2.57
C THR A 87 26.70 8.66 1.69
N ALA A 88 26.94 8.76 0.38
CA ALA A 88 25.89 8.97 -0.62
C ALA A 88 24.85 7.82 -0.66
N ASN A 89 25.09 6.74 0.09
CA ASN A 89 24.29 5.52 0.14
C ASN A 89 23.50 5.40 1.47
N ALA A 90 23.25 6.51 2.16
CA ALA A 90 22.50 6.47 3.41
C ALA A 90 21.01 6.16 3.16
N TYR A 91 20.50 5.11 3.80
CA TYR A 91 19.07 4.88 4.00
C TYR A 91 18.54 5.90 5.00
N GLY A 92 17.50 6.63 4.61
CA GLY A 92 16.93 7.71 5.40
C GLY A 92 16.38 7.27 6.77
N VAL A 93 16.11 8.25 7.64
CA VAL A 93 15.50 7.97 8.95
C VAL A 93 14.05 7.50 8.87
N ARG A 94 13.44 7.60 7.68
CA ARG A 94 12.06 7.18 7.39
C ARG A 94 12.07 5.92 6.53
N PRO A 95 11.06 5.04 6.65
CA PRO A 95 10.85 3.93 5.74
C PRO A 95 10.84 4.39 4.26
N GLY A 96 11.69 3.76 3.44
CA GLY A 96 11.76 4.01 2.00
C GLY A 96 11.06 2.92 1.18
N GLY A 97 10.95 3.10 -0.14
CA GLY A 97 10.30 2.15 -1.05
C GLY A 97 11.15 1.83 -2.29
N LEU A 98 10.97 0.65 -2.87
CA LEU A 98 11.62 0.25 -4.12
C LEU A 98 10.62 0.30 -5.28
N ILE A 99 11.04 0.93 -6.38
CA ILE A 99 10.25 1.04 -7.61
C ILE A 99 11.12 0.61 -8.78
N ALA A 100 10.65 -0.35 -9.58
CA ALA A 100 11.34 -0.72 -10.81
C ALA A 100 11.38 0.46 -11.79
N PHE A 101 12.53 0.69 -12.42
CA PHE A 101 12.74 1.83 -13.31
C PHE A 101 13.52 1.43 -14.55
N ARG A 102 13.18 2.06 -15.69
CA ARG A 102 13.82 1.96 -17.03
C ARG A 102 14.91 0.89 -17.15
N GLY A 103 14.61 -0.16 -17.92
CA GLY A 103 15.48 -1.33 -18.02
C GLY A 103 15.67 -1.97 -16.65
N ASP A 104 16.94 -2.11 -16.25
CA ASP A 104 17.30 -2.95 -15.11
C ASP A 104 17.55 -2.13 -13.83
N SER A 105 17.29 -0.81 -13.87
CA SER A 105 17.56 0.11 -12.75
C SER A 105 16.42 0.20 -11.73
N THR A 106 16.70 0.61 -10.51
CA THR A 106 15.68 0.78 -9.45
C THR A 106 15.68 2.20 -8.94
N LEU A 107 14.52 2.73 -8.59
CA LEU A 107 14.44 3.89 -7.73
C LEU A 107 14.21 3.43 -6.29
N PHE A 108 15.07 3.87 -5.38
CA PHE A 108 14.79 3.84 -3.95
C PHE A 108 14.26 5.21 -3.51
N VAL A 109 13.01 5.26 -3.09
CA VAL A 109 12.35 6.48 -2.60
C VAL A 109 12.75 6.71 -1.15
N ASP A 110 13.29 7.89 -0.85
CA ASP A 110 13.58 8.34 0.51
C ASP A 110 12.66 9.52 0.91
N PRO A 111 11.61 9.27 1.70
CA PRO A 111 10.72 10.31 2.20
C PRO A 111 11.37 11.31 3.15
N ALA A 112 12.52 11.01 3.75
CA ALA A 112 13.20 11.92 4.67
C ALA A 112 13.88 13.06 3.91
N SER A 113 14.56 12.73 2.80
CA SER A 113 15.24 13.71 1.95
C SER A 113 14.39 14.22 0.78
N LEU A 114 13.14 13.75 0.63
CA LEU A 114 12.27 14.07 -0.52
C LEU A 114 12.92 13.72 -1.87
N SER A 115 13.68 12.63 -1.90
CA SER A 115 14.48 12.22 -3.07
C SER A 115 14.21 10.77 -3.50
N MET A 116 14.72 10.43 -4.68
CA MET A 116 14.73 9.07 -5.21
C MET A 116 16.16 8.76 -5.68
N LEU A 117 16.75 7.69 -5.14
CA LEU A 117 18.08 7.22 -5.50
C LEU A 117 17.95 6.23 -6.67
N LEU A 118 18.60 6.53 -7.79
CA LEU A 118 18.70 5.64 -8.93
C LEU A 118 19.81 4.62 -8.67
N ILE A 119 19.40 3.40 -8.38
CA ILE A 119 20.27 2.24 -8.22
C ILE A 119 20.41 1.58 -9.59
N ASP A 120 21.64 1.51 -10.09
CA ASP A 120 21.96 0.81 -11.33
C ASP A 120 21.83 -0.71 -11.18
N PRO A 121 21.93 -1.49 -12.27
CA PRO A 121 21.77 -2.95 -12.21
C PRO A 121 22.85 -3.64 -11.35
N ASN A 122 23.98 -2.98 -11.08
CA ASN A 122 25.06 -3.48 -10.24
C ASN A 122 24.92 -3.08 -8.77
N GLY A 123 23.80 -2.45 -8.39
CA GLY A 123 23.57 -2.02 -7.01
C GLY A 123 24.31 -0.74 -6.64
N LYS A 124 24.85 0.02 -7.60
CA LYS A 124 25.48 1.32 -7.31
C LYS A 124 24.47 2.45 -7.48
N ILE A 125 24.56 3.47 -6.64
CA ILE A 125 23.75 4.67 -6.78
C ILE A 125 24.35 5.54 -7.89
N ALA A 126 23.70 5.54 -9.05
CA ALA A 126 24.15 6.28 -10.23
C ALA A 126 23.70 7.75 -10.22
N ARG A 127 22.56 8.05 -9.59
CA ARG A 127 21.97 9.40 -9.56
C ARG A 127 21.04 9.60 -8.39
N VAL A 128 20.90 10.85 -7.96
CA VAL A 128 19.82 11.30 -7.06
C VAL A 128 18.84 12.16 -7.86
N MET A 129 17.55 11.87 -7.71
CA MET A 129 16.46 12.59 -8.37
C MET A 129 15.52 13.19 -7.31
N SER A 130 14.89 14.32 -7.61
CA SER A 130 13.86 14.87 -6.73
C SER A 130 12.58 14.02 -6.81
N ALA A 131 11.89 13.83 -5.68
CA ALA A 131 10.57 13.21 -5.68
C ALA A 131 9.56 14.04 -6.52
N PRO A 132 8.49 13.42 -7.05
CA PRO A 132 7.44 14.10 -7.82
C PRO A 132 6.90 15.35 -7.13
N ARG A 133 6.26 15.18 -5.96
CA ARG A 133 5.75 16.24 -5.09
C ARG A 133 6.05 15.88 -3.65
N ALA A 134 6.42 16.87 -2.84
CA ALA A 134 6.77 16.67 -1.44
C ALA A 134 5.64 16.00 -0.64
N GLN A 135 4.38 16.36 -0.93
CA GLN A 135 3.19 15.78 -0.29
C GLN A 135 2.90 14.33 -0.68
N ASP A 136 3.45 13.86 -1.81
CA ASP A 136 3.14 12.53 -2.37
C ASP A 136 4.17 11.47 -1.99
N VAL A 137 5.39 11.88 -1.60
CA VAL A 137 6.54 10.98 -1.43
C VAL A 137 6.27 9.82 -0.47
N GLY A 138 5.44 10.03 0.56
CA GLY A 138 5.06 8.98 1.51
C GLY A 138 4.21 7.87 0.88
N PHE A 139 3.45 8.20 -0.17
CA PHE A 139 2.61 7.24 -0.91
C PHE A 139 3.40 6.49 -1.99
N LEU A 140 4.65 6.90 -2.25
CA LEU A 140 5.58 6.22 -3.16
C LEU A 140 6.38 5.10 -2.47
N VAL A 141 6.24 4.94 -1.14
CA VAL A 141 6.90 3.86 -0.39
C VAL A 141 6.30 2.48 -0.74
N GLY A 142 5.04 2.46 -1.15
CA GLY A 142 4.29 1.24 -1.46
C GLY A 142 3.51 0.68 -0.25
N GLY A 143 3.14 -0.60 -0.32
CA GLY A 143 2.43 -1.31 0.76
C GLY A 143 0.93 -0.97 0.81
N PRO A 144 0.39 -0.37 1.89
CA PRO A 144 -1.05 -0.08 2.06
C PRO A 144 -1.67 0.77 0.95
N PHE A 145 -0.83 1.53 0.27
CA PHE A 145 -1.25 2.51 -0.73
C PHE A 145 -1.27 1.91 -2.15
N GLY A 146 -0.96 0.61 -2.27
CA GLY A 146 -0.65 -0.06 -3.54
C GLY A 146 0.85 -0.04 -3.82
N ASN A 147 1.26 -0.66 -4.93
CA ASN A 147 2.66 -0.69 -5.35
C ASN A 147 2.86 0.30 -6.50
N PRO A 148 3.56 1.43 -6.29
CA PRO A 148 3.85 2.38 -7.35
C PRO A 148 4.80 1.75 -8.39
N GLY A 149 4.70 2.21 -9.63
CA GLY A 149 5.48 1.67 -10.73
C GLY A 149 5.47 2.58 -11.95
N PHE A 150 6.20 2.20 -13.00
CA PHE A 150 6.24 2.97 -14.24
C PHE A 150 5.42 2.29 -15.32
N ASP A 151 4.68 3.08 -16.09
CA ASP A 151 4.08 2.60 -17.33
C ASP A 151 5.12 2.57 -18.49
N PRO A 152 4.81 1.95 -19.63
CA PRO A 152 5.72 1.89 -20.78
C PRO A 152 6.12 3.25 -21.35
N ASN A 153 5.34 4.31 -21.09
CA ASN A 153 5.65 5.67 -21.50
C ASN A 153 6.61 6.38 -20.51
N GLY A 154 7.02 5.69 -19.43
CA GLY A 154 7.94 6.22 -18.44
C GLY A 154 7.28 7.18 -17.44
N ARG A 155 5.96 7.13 -17.29
CA ARG A 155 5.23 7.89 -16.26
C ARG A 155 5.11 7.06 -14.99
N LEU A 156 5.36 7.70 -13.85
CA LEU A 156 5.24 7.08 -12.52
C LEU A 156 3.77 7.04 -12.10
N VAL A 157 3.22 5.84 -11.93
CA VAL A 157 1.85 5.58 -11.52
C VAL A 157 1.81 5.29 -10.02
N TYR A 158 0.93 5.99 -9.29
CA TYR A 158 0.76 5.79 -7.84
C TYR A 158 -0.59 6.33 -7.36
N ARG A 159 -0.97 5.92 -6.15
CA ARG A 159 -2.12 6.48 -5.43
C ARG A 159 -1.77 7.86 -4.87
N ALA A 160 -2.52 8.88 -5.26
CA ALA A 160 -2.36 10.21 -4.69
C ALA A 160 -2.80 10.26 -3.21
N PRO A 161 -2.11 11.05 -2.36
CA PRO A 161 -2.56 11.30 -1.00
C PRO A 161 -3.93 12.03 -1.00
N PRO A 162 -4.73 11.88 0.07
CA PRO A 162 -5.87 12.76 0.27
C PRO A 162 -5.38 14.21 0.43
N ASN A 163 -6.21 15.18 0.06
CA ASN A 163 -5.88 16.58 0.27
C ASN A 163 -6.01 16.94 1.76
N PHE A 164 -4.93 16.72 2.53
CA PHE A 164 -4.91 16.98 3.97
C PHE A 164 -5.20 18.44 4.33
N ALA A 165 -4.88 19.40 3.46
CA ALA A 165 -5.21 20.81 3.69
C ALA A 165 -6.73 21.05 3.65
N ALA A 166 -7.47 20.31 2.81
CA ALA A 166 -8.93 20.34 2.80
C ALA A 166 -9.55 19.70 4.06
N LEU A 167 -8.77 18.91 4.80
CA LEU A 167 -9.13 18.31 6.09
C LEU A 167 -8.69 19.17 7.29
N ALA A 168 -8.26 20.42 7.06
CA ALA A 168 -7.93 21.33 8.14
C ALA A 168 -9.17 21.54 9.05
N PRO A 169 -9.00 21.52 10.40
CA PRO A 169 -10.09 21.77 11.32
C PRO A 169 -10.71 23.14 11.08
N ARG A 170 -12.04 23.19 11.00
CA ARG A 170 -12.82 24.42 10.85
C ARG A 170 -13.47 24.78 12.19
N PRO A 171 -13.77 26.06 12.45
CA PRO A 171 -14.56 26.44 13.62
C PRO A 171 -15.86 25.65 13.64
N GLY A 172 -16.07 24.87 14.70
CA GLY A 172 -17.31 24.12 14.91
C GLY A 172 -18.07 24.64 16.14
N ALA A 173 -19.26 24.09 16.37
CA ALA A 173 -20.11 24.48 17.48
C ALA A 173 -19.43 24.17 18.84
N ASN A 174 -19.70 25.02 19.84
CA ASN A 174 -19.27 24.84 21.23
C ASN A 174 -17.73 24.72 21.44
N GLY A 175 -16.95 25.27 20.50
CA GLY A 175 -15.49 25.24 20.55
C GLY A 175 -14.86 23.89 20.19
N ILE A 176 -15.64 22.96 19.63
CA ILE A 176 -15.13 21.70 19.06
C ILE A 176 -14.86 21.95 17.57
N PRO A 177 -13.61 21.80 17.08
CA PRO A 177 -13.35 21.96 15.66
C PRO A 177 -14.05 20.88 14.83
N GLN A 178 -14.68 21.30 13.74
CA GLN A 178 -15.24 20.39 12.76
C GLN A 178 -14.15 20.01 11.76
N ILE A 179 -13.79 18.74 11.69
CA ILE A 179 -12.89 18.21 10.66
C ILE A 179 -13.74 17.63 9.54
N PRO A 180 -13.63 18.13 8.29
CA PRO A 180 -14.31 17.53 7.16
C PRO A 180 -13.94 16.05 7.01
N ALA A 181 -14.92 15.21 6.71
CA ALA A 181 -14.65 13.81 6.39
C ALA A 181 -13.82 13.74 5.09
N PRO A 182 -12.78 12.88 5.03
CA PRO A 182 -12.07 12.67 3.79
C PRO A 182 -12.99 12.03 2.74
N PRO A 183 -12.73 12.27 1.44
CA PRO A 183 -13.45 11.59 0.38
C PRO A 183 -13.35 10.06 0.51
N GLU A 184 -14.44 9.35 0.22
CA GLU A 184 -14.45 7.87 0.15
C GLU A 184 -13.88 7.34 -1.19
N SER A 185 -13.04 8.15 -1.84
CA SER A 185 -12.35 7.80 -3.08
C SER A 185 -10.93 8.35 -3.07
N ALA A 186 -10.03 7.66 -3.77
CA ALA A 186 -8.69 8.15 -4.04
C ALA A 186 -8.40 8.09 -5.54
N ALA A 187 -7.56 9.03 -5.99
CA ALA A 187 -7.07 9.06 -7.36
C ALA A 187 -5.85 8.15 -7.52
N ILE A 188 -5.83 7.37 -8.60
CA ILE A 188 -4.58 6.89 -9.18
C ILE A 188 -4.12 7.94 -10.19
N VAL A 189 -2.88 8.38 -10.05
CA VAL A 189 -2.28 9.41 -10.90
C VAL A 189 -1.11 8.85 -11.68
N ARG A 190 -0.81 9.44 -12.83
CA ARG A 190 0.46 9.24 -13.54
C ARG A 190 1.23 10.55 -13.50
N PHE A 191 2.51 10.46 -13.19
CA PHE A 191 3.42 11.58 -13.11
C PHE A 191 4.50 11.45 -14.18
N ASP A 192 4.57 12.43 -15.07
CA ASP A 192 5.61 12.52 -16.06
C ASP A 192 6.86 13.15 -15.43
N LEU A 193 7.95 12.39 -15.35
CA LEU A 193 9.20 12.86 -14.73
C LEU A 193 9.87 14.01 -15.50
N ALA A 194 9.69 14.09 -16.82
CA ALA A 194 10.35 15.07 -17.67
C ALA A 194 9.61 16.41 -17.64
N THR A 195 8.30 16.38 -17.83
CA THR A 195 7.45 17.59 -17.84
C THR A 195 6.97 17.99 -16.45
N ARG A 196 7.14 17.12 -15.45
CA ARG A 196 6.69 17.29 -14.05
C ARG A 196 5.16 17.45 -13.94
N LYS A 197 4.42 17.00 -14.95
CA LYS A 197 2.95 17.05 -15.00
C LYS A 197 2.35 15.81 -14.32
N VAL A 198 1.20 16.01 -13.70
CA VAL A 198 0.38 14.95 -13.10
C VAL A 198 -0.91 14.84 -13.92
N ASP A 199 -1.24 13.63 -14.39
CA ASP A 199 -2.56 13.29 -14.88
C ASP A 199 -3.28 12.35 -13.90
N THR A 200 -4.60 12.50 -13.78
CA THR A 200 -5.43 11.54 -13.06
C THR A 200 -5.83 10.42 -14.00
N ALA A 201 -5.42 9.19 -13.70
CA ALA A 201 -5.76 8.03 -14.50
C ALA A 201 -7.20 7.57 -14.24
N THR A 202 -7.57 7.47 -12.96
CA THR A 202 -8.88 6.98 -12.52
C THR A 202 -9.08 7.22 -11.02
N PHE A 203 -10.29 6.94 -10.54
CA PHE A 203 -10.65 6.92 -9.13
C PHE A 203 -11.11 5.53 -8.71
N PHE A 204 -10.85 5.19 -7.45
CA PHE A 204 -11.32 3.94 -6.84
C PHE A 204 -11.84 4.22 -5.43
N LYS A 205 -12.76 3.36 -4.96
CA LYS A 205 -13.37 3.52 -3.64
C LYS A 205 -12.35 3.16 -2.56
N THR A 206 -12.17 4.03 -1.57
CA THR A 206 -11.33 3.73 -0.41
C THR A 206 -12.18 3.43 0.82
N PRO A 207 -11.62 2.73 1.83
CA PRO A 207 -12.26 2.60 3.13
C PRO A 207 -12.73 3.93 3.69
N LYS A 208 -13.94 3.91 4.27
CA LYS A 208 -14.42 5.01 5.07
C LYS A 208 -13.46 5.22 6.25
N PHE A 209 -13.00 6.45 6.41
CA PHE A 209 -12.14 6.87 7.51
C PHE A 209 -12.95 7.74 8.47
N SER A 210 -13.07 7.30 9.72
CA SER A 210 -13.89 7.93 10.74
C SER A 210 -13.04 8.44 11.90
N LEU A 211 -13.29 9.68 12.31
CA LEU A 211 -12.62 10.32 13.44
C LEU A 211 -13.63 10.57 14.56
N ASN A 212 -13.20 10.31 15.79
CA ASN A 212 -13.87 10.76 16.99
C ASN A 212 -13.10 11.95 17.58
N ILE A 213 -13.82 13.04 17.82
CA ILE A 213 -13.25 14.30 18.30
C ILE A 213 -13.93 14.62 19.63
N VAL A 214 -13.16 14.61 20.72
CA VAL A 214 -13.66 14.86 22.07
C VAL A 214 -12.88 16.00 22.69
N ARG A 215 -13.61 16.94 23.30
CA ARG A 215 -12.98 17.97 24.12
C ARG A 215 -12.59 17.38 25.47
N SER A 216 -11.30 17.47 25.79
CA SER A 216 -10.77 17.09 27.08
C SER A 216 -11.22 18.06 28.17
N PRO A 217 -11.33 17.62 29.45
CA PRO A 217 -11.70 18.49 30.57
C PRO A 217 -10.78 19.70 30.75
N ASN A 218 -9.51 19.60 30.34
CA ASN A 218 -8.53 20.69 30.36
C ASN A 218 -8.66 21.69 29.19
N GLY A 219 -9.75 21.62 28.43
CA GLY A 219 -9.97 22.47 27.25
C GLY A 219 -9.25 22.03 25.98
N GLY A 220 -8.36 21.02 26.05
CA GLY A 220 -7.70 20.45 24.88
C GLY A 220 -8.64 19.62 24.00
N ILE A 221 -8.24 19.32 22.77
CA ILE A 221 -9.00 18.46 21.85
C ILE A 221 -8.25 17.15 21.69
N ASN A 222 -8.96 16.04 21.88
CA ASN A 222 -8.48 14.70 21.59
C ASN A 222 -9.15 14.20 20.31
N ILE A 223 -8.33 13.88 19.31
CA ILE A 223 -8.78 13.27 18.06
C ILE A 223 -8.29 11.83 18.08
N THR A 224 -9.22 10.88 17.91
CA THR A 224 -8.94 9.44 17.84
C THR A 224 -9.59 8.84 16.59
N SER A 225 -8.91 7.95 15.90
CA SER A 225 -9.52 7.18 14.80
C SER A 225 -10.52 6.15 15.34
N ILE A 226 -11.69 6.06 14.73
CA ILE A 226 -12.62 4.94 14.93
C ILE A 226 -12.17 3.80 14.00
N THR A 227 -12.03 2.61 14.56
CA THR A 227 -11.51 1.44 13.85
C THR A 227 -12.65 0.64 13.25
N ASN A 228 -12.58 0.41 11.94
CA ASN A 228 -13.44 -0.57 11.27
C ASN A 228 -12.63 -1.85 10.99
N PRO A 229 -12.91 -2.97 11.69
CA PRO A 229 -12.14 -4.20 11.52
C PRO A 229 -12.48 -4.96 10.23
N LEU A 230 -13.54 -4.56 9.51
CA LEU A 230 -13.99 -5.16 8.25
C LEU A 230 -14.22 -4.06 7.20
N ALA A 231 -13.21 -3.22 7.03
CA ALA A 231 -13.29 -2.10 6.11
C ALA A 231 -13.48 -2.57 4.65
N GLN A 232 -14.37 -1.90 3.93
CA GLN A 232 -14.62 -2.15 2.51
C GLN A 232 -13.97 -1.06 1.66
N GLY A 233 -13.19 -1.46 0.67
CA GLY A 233 -12.61 -0.57 -0.32
C GLY A 233 -12.10 -1.36 -1.51
N ASP A 234 -12.10 -0.71 -2.67
CA ASP A 234 -11.45 -1.26 -3.87
C ASP A 234 -9.94 -1.32 -3.64
N ASP A 235 -9.26 -2.11 -4.46
CA ASP A 235 -7.80 -2.21 -4.48
C ASP A 235 -7.27 -2.07 -5.90
N TRP A 236 -5.96 -1.95 -6.07
CA TRP A 236 -5.37 -1.77 -7.38
C TRP A 236 -3.98 -2.39 -7.52
N ALA A 237 -3.61 -2.69 -8.76
CA ALA A 237 -2.24 -3.07 -9.13
C ALA A 237 -1.88 -2.51 -10.51
N LEU A 238 -0.60 -2.20 -10.69
CA LEU A 238 -0.03 -1.86 -11.99
C LEU A 238 0.65 -3.10 -12.59
N LEU A 239 0.36 -3.40 -13.85
CA LEU A 239 0.99 -4.48 -14.59
C LEU A 239 2.14 -3.95 -15.46
N ALA A 240 3.03 -4.83 -15.90
CA ALA A 240 4.25 -4.46 -16.62
C ALA A 240 3.99 -3.72 -17.96
N ASP A 241 2.84 -3.96 -18.59
CA ASP A 241 2.41 -3.25 -19.81
C ASP A 241 1.74 -1.88 -19.52
N GLY A 242 1.70 -1.45 -18.27
CA GLY A 242 1.09 -0.20 -17.83
C GLY A 242 -0.42 -0.25 -17.62
N THR A 243 -1.04 -1.42 -17.78
CA THR A 243 -2.46 -1.59 -17.42
C THR A 243 -2.63 -1.44 -15.90
N ILE A 244 -3.62 -0.66 -15.49
CA ILE A 244 -4.03 -0.54 -14.09
C ILE A 244 -5.23 -1.46 -13.88
N ALA A 245 -5.07 -2.47 -13.02
CA ALA A 245 -6.17 -3.30 -12.56
C ALA A 245 -6.82 -2.64 -11.34
N LEU A 246 -8.12 -2.41 -11.38
CA LEU A 246 -8.93 -1.98 -10.24
C LEU A 246 -9.78 -3.16 -9.79
N VAL A 247 -9.48 -3.70 -8.61
CA VAL A 247 -10.25 -4.80 -8.02
C VAL A 247 -11.41 -4.21 -7.23
N ARG A 248 -12.64 -4.49 -7.67
CA ARG A 248 -13.86 -3.92 -7.09
C ARG A 248 -14.38 -4.76 -5.94
N THR A 249 -14.56 -4.14 -4.78
CA THR A 249 -14.97 -4.86 -3.56
C THR A 249 -16.45 -5.24 -3.55
N LYS A 250 -17.30 -4.46 -4.24
CA LYS A 250 -18.76 -4.57 -4.17
C LYS A 250 -19.30 -5.93 -4.65
N ASP A 251 -18.73 -6.45 -5.73
CA ASP A 251 -19.19 -7.67 -6.39
C ASP A 251 -18.04 -8.48 -7.00
N PHE A 252 -16.81 -8.23 -6.52
CA PHE A 252 -15.57 -8.93 -6.83
C PHE A 252 -15.36 -9.16 -8.33
N HIS A 253 -15.00 -8.09 -9.03
CA HIS A 253 -14.55 -8.14 -10.42
C HIS A 253 -13.35 -7.21 -10.60
N VAL A 254 -12.73 -7.24 -11.78
CA VAL A 254 -11.61 -6.37 -12.13
C VAL A 254 -12.01 -5.46 -13.29
N ASP A 255 -11.84 -4.16 -13.10
CA ASP A 255 -11.78 -3.21 -14.20
C ASP A 255 -10.32 -3.05 -14.64
N TRP A 256 -10.06 -3.28 -15.92
CA TRP A 256 -8.76 -3.11 -16.53
C TRP A 256 -8.72 -1.77 -17.26
N LEU A 257 -7.91 -0.84 -16.76
CA LEU A 257 -7.66 0.45 -17.39
C LEU A 257 -6.36 0.38 -18.19
N SER A 258 -6.47 0.45 -19.52
CA SER A 258 -5.31 0.46 -20.40
C SER A 258 -4.50 1.76 -20.28
N PRO A 259 -3.22 1.77 -20.69
CA PRO A 259 -2.41 3.00 -20.73
C PRO A 259 -3.03 4.15 -21.54
N GLU A 260 -3.83 3.81 -22.56
CA GLU A 260 -4.56 4.73 -23.45
C GLU A 260 -5.86 5.27 -22.83
N GLY A 261 -6.31 4.69 -21.71
CA GLY A 261 -7.50 5.13 -20.99
C GLY A 261 -8.76 4.30 -21.25
N ASN A 262 -8.67 3.21 -22.02
CA ASN A 262 -9.82 2.32 -22.23
C ASN A 262 -10.07 1.46 -20.99
N ILE A 263 -11.34 1.31 -20.61
CA ILE A 263 -11.74 0.45 -19.49
C ILE A 263 -12.47 -0.77 -20.03
N THR A 264 -12.05 -1.95 -19.59
CA THR A 264 -12.76 -3.21 -19.81
C THR A 264 -12.98 -3.93 -18.48
N SER A 265 -14.18 -4.41 -18.22
CA SER A 265 -14.51 -5.10 -16.98
C SER A 265 -14.54 -6.61 -17.19
N SER A 266 -14.01 -7.37 -16.23
CA SER A 266 -14.21 -8.81 -16.19
C SER A 266 -15.65 -9.17 -15.80
N PRO A 267 -16.10 -10.41 -16.07
CA PRO A 267 -17.22 -10.99 -15.33
C PRO A 267 -16.95 -10.95 -13.81
N LYS A 268 -18.02 -11.11 -13.03
CA LYS A 268 -17.90 -11.32 -11.58
C LYS A 268 -17.11 -12.58 -11.31
N ILE A 269 -16.12 -12.46 -10.45
CA ILE A 269 -15.25 -13.55 -10.06
C ILE A 269 -16.00 -14.40 -9.02
N PRO A 270 -16.10 -15.72 -9.23
CA PRO A 270 -16.72 -16.61 -8.25
C PRO A 270 -16.04 -16.47 -6.89
N PHE A 271 -16.83 -16.32 -5.83
CA PHE A 271 -16.33 -16.27 -4.46
C PHE A 271 -17.38 -16.79 -3.48
N ASN A 272 -16.92 -17.47 -2.44
CA ASN A 272 -17.79 -18.02 -1.40
C ASN A 272 -18.07 -16.93 -0.35
N TRP A 273 -19.04 -16.08 -0.64
CA TRP A 273 -19.45 -14.99 0.25
C TRP A 273 -20.04 -15.50 1.56
N GLU A 274 -19.41 -15.15 2.68
CA GLU A 274 -19.89 -15.51 4.02
C GLU A 274 -20.79 -14.41 4.57
N ARG A 275 -22.06 -14.74 4.85
CA ARG A 275 -23.01 -13.81 5.46
C ARG A 275 -22.69 -13.61 6.94
N LEU A 276 -22.70 -12.36 7.40
CA LEU A 276 -22.59 -11.97 8.79
C LEU A 276 -23.98 -11.69 9.36
N THR A 277 -24.41 -12.48 10.34
CA THR A 277 -25.61 -12.17 11.14
C THR A 277 -25.32 -11.00 12.08
N ASP A 278 -26.36 -10.42 12.67
CA ASP A 278 -26.18 -9.31 13.62
C ASP A 278 -25.34 -9.72 14.83
N GLU A 279 -25.58 -10.93 15.36
CA GLU A 279 -24.74 -11.53 16.42
C GLU A 279 -23.31 -11.79 15.93
N GLY A 280 -23.16 -12.25 14.70
CA GLY A 280 -21.86 -12.46 14.07
C GLY A 280 -21.05 -11.18 13.91
N LYS A 281 -21.71 -10.04 13.59
CA LYS A 281 -21.08 -8.72 13.52
C LYS A 281 -20.59 -8.27 14.89
N VAL A 282 -21.40 -8.45 15.95
CA VAL A 282 -21.00 -8.16 17.33
C VAL A 282 -19.78 -8.99 17.74
N ALA A 283 -19.87 -10.31 17.58
CA ALA A 283 -18.78 -11.22 17.94
C ALA A 283 -17.48 -10.91 17.18
N PHE A 284 -17.59 -10.51 15.90
CA PHE A 284 -16.44 -10.11 15.10
C PHE A 284 -15.77 -8.84 15.63
N ILE A 285 -16.56 -7.81 15.99
CA ILE A 285 -16.04 -6.56 16.57
C ILE A 285 -15.31 -6.84 17.89
N ASP A 286 -15.92 -7.63 18.78
CA ASP A 286 -15.33 -7.94 20.08
C ASP A 286 -14.02 -8.71 19.92
N SER A 287 -13.99 -9.73 19.04
CA SER A 287 -12.78 -10.49 18.73
C SER A 287 -11.69 -9.61 18.13
N ALA A 288 -12.04 -8.76 17.16
CA ALA A 288 -11.11 -7.83 16.54
C ALA A 288 -10.56 -6.81 17.55
N LYS A 289 -11.38 -6.34 18.50
CA LYS A 289 -10.96 -5.43 19.56
C LYS A 289 -9.90 -6.04 20.44
N VAL A 290 -10.12 -7.26 20.93
CA VAL A 290 -9.13 -7.99 21.72
C VAL A 290 -7.83 -8.17 20.95
N ALA A 291 -7.91 -8.58 19.68
CA ALA A 291 -6.73 -8.79 18.84
C ALA A 291 -5.94 -7.49 18.60
N ILE A 292 -6.62 -6.39 18.30
CA ILE A 292 -6.01 -5.09 18.02
C ILE A 292 -5.46 -4.47 19.31
N GLU A 293 -6.16 -4.56 20.44
CA GLU A 293 -5.66 -4.09 21.73
C GLU A 293 -4.43 -4.88 22.18
N LYS A 294 -4.43 -6.21 22.01
CA LYS A 294 -3.24 -7.03 22.26
C LYS A 294 -2.06 -6.60 21.39
N ALA A 295 -2.31 -6.34 20.10
CA ALA A 295 -1.28 -5.86 19.19
C ALA A 295 -0.80 -4.43 19.50
N ARG A 296 -1.69 -3.54 19.99
CA ARG A 296 -1.29 -2.21 20.48
C ARG A 296 -0.45 -2.30 21.75
N ALA A 297 -0.82 -3.18 22.69
CA ALA A 297 -0.13 -3.37 23.96
C ALA A 297 1.27 -3.99 23.80
N SER A 298 1.43 -4.89 22.82
CA SER A 298 2.74 -5.46 22.47
C SER A 298 3.62 -4.50 21.66
N GLY A 299 3.12 -3.29 21.36
CA GLY A 299 3.77 -2.36 20.46
C GLY A 299 3.81 -2.84 19.00
N GLN A 300 3.03 -3.89 18.65
CA GLN A 300 2.85 -4.48 17.31
C GLN A 300 1.95 -3.65 16.37
N LEU A 301 1.29 -2.62 16.87
CA LEU A 301 0.59 -1.60 16.09
C LEU A 301 1.03 -0.24 16.63
N GLY A 302 1.50 0.63 15.73
CA GLY A 302 1.73 2.02 16.09
C GLY A 302 0.42 2.61 16.62
N GLY A 303 0.50 3.42 17.68
CA GLY A 303 -0.68 4.08 18.24
C GLY A 303 -1.47 4.76 17.12
N GLY A 304 -2.80 4.61 17.13
CA GLY A 304 -3.66 5.30 16.17
C GLY A 304 -3.38 6.81 16.16
N VAL A 305 -3.71 7.49 15.06
CA VAL A 305 -3.49 8.94 14.93
C VAL A 305 -4.08 9.66 16.14
N GLN A 306 -3.21 10.25 16.96
CA GLN A 306 -3.58 11.10 18.08
C GLN A 306 -3.01 12.48 17.84
N PHE A 307 -3.90 13.45 17.72
CA PHE A 307 -3.54 14.86 17.78
C PHE A 307 -4.04 15.38 19.11
N GLN A 308 -3.11 15.81 19.97
CA GLN A 308 -3.42 16.56 21.18
C GLN A 308 -2.94 17.99 20.98
N THR A 309 -3.86 18.90 20.67
CA THR A 309 -3.54 20.32 20.63
C THR A 309 -3.59 20.86 22.05
N ARG A 310 -2.42 21.15 22.62
CA ARG A 310 -2.33 21.88 23.89
C ARG A 310 -2.78 23.32 23.64
N GLY A 311 -3.87 23.75 24.28
CA GLY A 311 -4.30 25.14 24.25
C GLY A 311 -3.15 26.02 24.76
N THR A 312 -2.63 26.89 23.89
CA THR A 312 -1.73 27.96 24.32
C THR A 312 -2.61 29.14 24.72
N ASP A 313 -3.07 29.10 25.96
CA ASP A 313 -3.59 30.29 26.63
C ASP A 313 -2.38 31.18 26.95
N SER A 314 -1.97 32.01 25.99
CA SER A 314 -1.06 33.12 26.25
C SER A 314 -1.55 34.36 25.52
N GLY A 315 -2.45 35.09 26.17
CA GLY A 315 -2.67 36.49 25.87
C GLY A 315 -1.44 37.33 26.24
N GLY A 316 -0.94 38.13 25.30
CA GLY A 316 0.12 39.13 25.50
C GLY A 316 0.63 39.66 24.16
N PRO A 317 0.91 40.98 24.02
CA PRO A 317 0.55 41.73 22.81
C PRO A 317 1.58 41.68 21.68
N ALA A 318 1.07 41.95 20.48
CA ALA A 318 1.81 42.21 19.26
C ALA A 318 2.81 43.37 19.43
N GLY A 319 4.03 43.15 18.93
CA GLY A 319 5.02 44.19 18.68
C GLY A 319 6.25 43.51 18.07
N GLY A 320 6.85 43.95 16.98
CA GLY A 320 6.64 45.06 16.08
C GLY A 320 7.75 44.91 15.02
N ARG A 321 7.43 45.18 13.76
CA ARG A 321 8.42 45.21 12.67
C ARG A 321 9.56 46.18 13.03
N ARG A 322 10.80 45.78 12.78
CA ARG A 322 11.90 46.71 12.50
C ARG A 322 12.67 46.24 11.28
N ASP A 323 12.55 47.03 10.23
CA ASP A 323 13.36 47.01 9.03
C ASP A 323 14.67 47.80 9.25
N GLY A 324 15.75 47.36 8.57
CA GLY A 324 16.94 48.18 8.24
C GLY A 324 18.30 47.64 8.74
N PRO A 325 19.42 48.05 8.12
CA PRO A 325 19.89 47.58 6.81
C PRO A 325 21.29 46.91 6.85
N ALA A 326 21.68 46.32 5.72
CA ALA A 326 22.92 45.59 5.47
C ALA A 326 24.19 46.47 5.44
N THR A 327 25.33 45.89 5.84
CA THR A 327 26.68 46.34 5.46
C THR A 327 27.58 45.13 5.16
N ASP A 328 28.27 45.19 4.02
CA ASP A 328 29.10 44.17 3.39
C ASP A 328 30.55 44.07 3.92
N ALA A 329 31.14 42.89 3.66
CA ALA A 329 32.57 42.57 3.41
C ALA A 329 33.37 41.85 4.54
N PRO A 330 34.45 41.09 4.21
CA PRO A 330 34.36 39.64 4.00
C PRO A 330 35.39 38.81 4.83
N ARG A 331 35.12 37.53 5.10
CA ARG A 331 36.18 36.57 5.46
C ARG A 331 35.81 35.11 5.16
N SER A 332 36.80 34.44 4.58
CA SER A 332 36.86 33.08 4.08
C SER A 332 36.85 31.98 5.16
N GLY A 333 36.30 30.82 4.80
CA GLY A 333 36.80 29.52 5.25
C GLY A 333 36.28 29.00 6.59
N SER A 334 35.12 28.33 6.58
CA SER A 334 34.83 27.22 7.49
C SER A 334 33.60 26.46 7.01
N ALA A 335 33.64 25.14 7.19
CA ALA A 335 32.65 24.17 6.75
C ALA A 335 31.21 24.51 7.20
N PRO A 336 30.17 24.15 6.42
CA PRO A 336 28.80 24.33 6.89
C PRO A 336 28.56 23.43 8.10
N ALA A 337 28.19 24.05 9.22
CA ALA A 337 27.69 23.38 10.40
C ALA A 337 26.51 22.44 10.06
N PRO A 338 26.41 21.26 10.69
CA PRO A 338 25.28 20.37 10.49
C PRO A 338 23.99 21.07 10.95
N ALA A 339 22.95 21.01 10.11
CA ALA A 339 21.64 21.55 10.44
C ALA A 339 21.13 20.97 11.78
N PRO A 340 20.73 21.82 12.75
CA PRO A 340 20.21 21.35 14.02
C PRO A 340 18.75 21.00 13.80
N ASN A 341 18.46 19.72 13.54
CA ASN A 341 17.14 19.10 13.75
C ASN A 341 17.21 17.59 13.50
N ALA A 342 17.98 16.88 14.32
CA ALA A 342 17.78 15.45 14.52
C ALA A 342 16.73 15.27 15.61
N GLN A 343 15.47 14.97 15.23
CA GLN A 343 14.47 14.51 16.20
C GLN A 343 14.39 12.96 16.18
N PRO A 344 14.47 12.27 17.32
CA PRO A 344 14.54 10.81 17.38
C PRO A 344 13.16 10.15 17.27
N GLY A 345 13.13 8.98 16.61
CA GLY A 345 12.24 7.86 16.93
C GLY A 345 10.82 7.86 16.34
N THR A 346 10.60 7.05 15.30
CA THR A 346 9.27 6.49 15.02
C THR A 346 9.40 5.00 14.68
N MET A 347 8.73 4.16 15.49
CA MET A 347 8.67 2.71 15.32
C MET A 347 7.64 2.36 14.25
N THR A 348 8.07 1.55 13.28
CA THR A 348 7.20 0.92 12.29
C THR A 348 6.65 -0.35 12.88
N VAL A 349 5.36 -0.63 12.65
CA VAL A 349 4.81 -1.91 13.05
C VAL A 349 3.98 -2.64 12.02
N THR A 350 4.39 -3.88 11.80
CA THR A 350 3.78 -4.87 10.91
C THR A 350 2.90 -5.78 11.75
N SER A 351 1.58 -5.71 11.54
CA SER A 351 0.63 -6.75 11.93
C SER A 351 0.31 -7.63 10.73
N GLY A 352 0.10 -8.92 11.00
CA GLY A 352 -0.16 -9.93 9.99
C GLY A 352 -1.31 -9.56 9.06
N GLY A 353 -1.05 -9.67 7.76
CA GLY A 353 -2.07 -9.80 6.74
C GLY A 353 -2.61 -8.51 6.12
N ASN A 354 -2.58 -7.36 6.79
CA ASN A 354 -2.96 -6.05 6.21
C ASN A 354 -2.07 -4.95 6.78
N THR A 355 -1.30 -4.30 5.92
CA THR A 355 -0.46 -3.16 6.30
C THR A 355 -1.32 -1.90 6.35
N THR A 356 -1.45 -1.27 7.51
CA THR A 356 -1.86 0.14 7.63
C THR A 356 -0.62 0.95 8.00
N VAL A 357 -0.06 1.70 7.06
CA VAL A 357 0.96 2.73 7.36
C VAL A 357 0.22 3.94 7.89
N THR A 358 0.27 4.11 9.21
CA THR A 358 -0.20 5.32 9.87
C THR A 358 0.80 6.44 9.59
N ALA A 359 0.37 7.50 8.88
CA ALA A 359 1.11 8.75 8.84
C ALA A 359 1.00 9.41 10.23
N VAL A 360 2.10 9.45 10.99
CA VAL A 360 2.18 10.11 12.30
C VAL A 360 2.73 11.51 12.11
N GLY A 361 1.91 12.53 12.40
CA GLY A 361 2.37 13.90 12.67
C GLY A 361 3.00 14.00 14.07
N PRO A 362 3.76 15.07 14.37
CA PRO A 362 4.53 15.18 15.60
C PRO A 362 3.61 15.33 16.82
N GLY A 363 3.53 14.28 17.64
CA GLY A 363 2.69 14.23 18.82
C GLY A 363 2.74 12.86 19.50
N GLY A 364 3.94 12.42 19.88
CA GLY A 364 4.10 11.18 20.65
C GLY A 364 3.62 11.39 22.09
N ALA A 365 2.69 10.55 22.55
CA ALA A 365 2.58 10.26 23.98
C ALA A 365 3.94 9.70 24.44
N GLY A 366 4.50 10.29 25.50
CA GLY A 366 5.79 9.85 26.04
C GLY A 366 5.79 8.38 26.48
N PRO A 367 6.97 7.78 26.72
CA PRO A 367 7.07 6.41 27.20
C PRO A 367 6.33 6.30 28.55
N GLY A 368 5.27 5.47 28.61
CA GLY A 368 4.49 5.22 29.83
C GLY A 368 3.05 5.73 29.85
N GLY A 369 2.58 6.41 28.80
CA GLY A 369 1.16 6.78 28.68
C GLY A 369 0.28 5.57 28.31
N GLN A 370 -0.72 5.25 29.14
CA GLN A 370 -1.73 4.23 28.83
C GLN A 370 -2.48 4.66 27.55
N LEU A 371 -2.35 3.87 26.48
CA LEU A 371 -3.02 4.15 25.21
C LEU A 371 -4.54 4.21 25.46
N PRO A 372 -5.24 5.28 25.04
CA PRO A 372 -6.69 5.37 25.19
C PRO A 372 -7.40 4.16 24.57
N PRO A 373 -8.55 3.75 25.13
CA PRO A 373 -9.30 2.59 24.65
C PRO A 373 -9.58 2.68 23.15
N LEU A 374 -9.48 1.54 22.47
CA LEU A 374 -9.80 1.47 21.06
C LEU A 374 -11.31 1.69 20.86
N GLN A 375 -11.66 2.66 20.02
CA GLN A 375 -13.02 2.84 19.57
C GLN A 375 -13.24 2.06 18.28
N MET A 376 -14.29 1.23 18.30
CA MET A 376 -14.75 0.46 17.14
C MET A 376 -15.99 1.11 16.54
N VAL A 377 -16.23 0.84 15.26
CA VAL A 377 -17.51 1.10 14.62
C VAL A 377 -18.63 0.28 15.28
N SER A 378 -19.88 0.71 15.11
CA SER A 378 -21.05 -0.06 15.54
C SER A 378 -21.29 -1.29 14.64
N PRO A 379 -21.95 -2.37 15.12
CA PRO A 379 -22.25 -3.54 14.29
C PRO A 379 -23.02 -3.21 13.01
N SER A 380 -23.92 -2.22 13.03
CA SER A 380 -24.69 -1.80 11.85
C SER A 380 -23.84 -1.15 10.76
N GLU A 381 -22.61 -0.72 11.07
CA GLU A 381 -21.65 -0.20 10.08
C GLU A 381 -20.84 -1.31 9.40
N LEU A 382 -20.91 -2.56 9.88
CA LEU A 382 -20.28 -3.70 9.21
C LEU A 382 -21.16 -4.21 8.05
N PRO A 383 -20.54 -4.63 6.93
CA PRO A 383 -21.29 -5.24 5.83
C PRO A 383 -22.02 -6.52 6.25
N ASP A 384 -23.08 -6.85 5.52
CA ASP A 384 -23.82 -8.11 5.70
C ASP A 384 -23.06 -9.34 5.20
N TYR A 385 -21.99 -9.14 4.43
CA TYR A 385 -21.12 -10.20 3.94
C TYR A 385 -19.65 -9.82 4.16
N LYS A 386 -18.82 -10.82 4.50
CA LYS A 386 -17.37 -10.60 4.51
C LYS A 386 -16.91 -10.26 3.09
N PRO A 387 -16.15 -9.16 2.89
CA PRO A 387 -15.64 -8.80 1.57
C PRO A 387 -14.66 -9.87 1.07
N ALA A 388 -14.58 -10.06 -0.25
CA ALA A 388 -13.70 -11.06 -0.84
C ALA A 388 -12.22 -10.84 -0.50
N PHE A 389 -11.81 -9.59 -0.32
CA PHE A 389 -10.45 -9.17 0.02
C PHE A 389 -10.49 -7.90 0.88
N GLN A 390 -9.33 -7.51 1.38
CA GLN A 390 -9.13 -6.24 2.07
C GLN A 390 -8.27 -5.29 1.22
N PRO A 391 -8.41 -3.96 1.34
CA PRO A 391 -7.55 -3.01 0.62
C PRO A 391 -6.06 -3.29 0.86
N GLY A 392 -5.23 -3.21 -0.20
CA GLY A 392 -3.81 -3.54 -0.15
C GLY A 392 -3.49 -5.04 -0.22
N SER A 393 -4.44 -5.87 -0.64
CA SER A 393 -4.29 -7.33 -0.78
C SER A 393 -3.88 -7.77 -2.19
N THR A 394 -3.85 -6.85 -3.15
CA THR A 394 -3.62 -7.15 -4.57
C THR A 394 -2.17 -6.85 -4.96
N ARG A 395 -1.55 -7.79 -5.66
CA ARG A 395 -0.25 -7.59 -6.33
C ARG A 395 -0.28 -8.17 -7.73
N ALA A 396 0.44 -7.58 -8.66
CA ALA A 396 0.68 -8.17 -9.98
C ALA A 396 1.94 -9.04 -9.94
N ASP A 397 1.90 -10.22 -10.55
CA ASP A 397 3.08 -11.03 -10.79
C ASP A 397 3.80 -10.63 -12.10
N ALA A 398 4.94 -11.26 -12.36
CA ALA A 398 5.75 -10.98 -13.54
C ALA A 398 5.12 -11.48 -14.86
N ASP A 399 4.11 -12.36 -14.77
CA ASP A 399 3.44 -12.99 -15.90
C ASP A 399 2.12 -12.27 -16.25
N GLY A 400 1.80 -11.18 -15.54
CA GLY A 400 0.64 -10.33 -15.81
C GLY A 400 -0.66 -10.83 -15.18
N ASN A 401 -0.58 -11.70 -14.16
CA ASN A 401 -1.72 -12.11 -13.35
C ASN A 401 -1.79 -11.29 -12.06
N LEU A 402 -2.98 -11.23 -11.47
CA LEU A 402 -3.21 -10.66 -10.16
C LEU A 402 -3.19 -11.74 -9.10
N TRP A 403 -2.42 -11.51 -8.05
CA TRP A 403 -2.44 -12.25 -6.80
C TRP A 403 -3.24 -11.46 -5.78
N ILE A 404 -4.41 -11.97 -5.40
CA ILE A 404 -5.30 -11.31 -4.44
C ILE A 404 -5.35 -12.13 -3.16
N ARG A 405 -4.82 -11.59 -2.06
CA ARG A 405 -5.03 -12.19 -0.73
C ARG A 405 -6.51 -12.08 -0.36
N THR A 406 -7.21 -13.21 -0.40
CA THR A 406 -8.63 -13.24 -0.07
C THR A 406 -8.85 -13.15 1.45
N SER A 407 -10.08 -12.85 1.84
CA SER A 407 -10.53 -12.96 3.24
C SER A 407 -10.65 -14.41 3.72
N GLN A 408 -10.55 -15.40 2.83
CA GLN A 408 -10.57 -16.81 3.19
C GLN A 408 -9.23 -17.21 3.82
N ASN A 409 -9.32 -17.92 4.95
CA ASN A 409 -8.20 -18.65 5.51
C ASN A 409 -8.57 -20.13 5.60
N VAL A 410 -7.60 -21.00 5.32
CA VAL A 410 -7.70 -22.45 5.55
C VAL A 410 -6.64 -22.77 6.59
N ASP A 411 -6.97 -23.51 7.65
CA ASP A 411 -6.07 -23.83 8.77
C ASP A 411 -5.29 -22.61 9.31
N ALA A 412 -5.99 -21.47 9.44
CA ALA A 412 -5.45 -20.17 9.85
C ALA A 412 -4.35 -19.59 8.92
N ARG A 413 -4.26 -20.04 7.67
CA ARG A 413 -3.30 -19.53 6.67
C ARG A 413 -4.01 -18.82 5.52
N PRO A 414 -3.41 -17.77 4.95
CA PRO A 414 -4.03 -16.98 3.90
C PRO A 414 -4.09 -17.73 2.57
N VAL A 415 -5.19 -17.53 1.85
CA VAL A 415 -5.41 -18.03 0.49
C VAL A 415 -5.33 -16.87 -0.50
N TYR A 416 -4.57 -17.06 -1.56
CA TYR A 416 -4.45 -16.14 -2.69
C TYR A 416 -5.17 -16.71 -3.89
N ASP A 417 -6.06 -15.93 -4.48
CA ASP A 417 -6.61 -16.24 -5.79
C ASP A 417 -5.69 -15.62 -6.85
N ILE A 418 -5.28 -16.42 -7.85
CA ILE A 418 -4.51 -15.97 -9.01
C ILE A 418 -5.47 -15.74 -10.16
N ILE A 419 -5.58 -14.50 -10.61
CA ILE A 419 -6.58 -14.06 -11.59
C ILE A 419 -5.88 -13.57 -12.85
N ASN A 420 -6.26 -14.13 -14.00
CA ASN A 420 -5.71 -13.72 -15.30
C ASN A 420 -6.38 -12.44 -15.83
N ARG A 421 -5.93 -11.96 -16.99
CA ARG A 421 -6.47 -10.77 -17.67
C ARG A 421 -7.95 -10.83 -18.05
N LYS A 422 -8.55 -12.02 -18.13
CA LYS A 422 -9.98 -12.19 -18.41
C LYS A 422 -10.83 -12.11 -17.14
N GLY A 423 -10.19 -12.06 -15.96
CA GLY A 423 -10.86 -12.16 -14.66
C GLY A 423 -11.18 -13.61 -14.26
N GLU A 424 -10.56 -14.60 -14.88
CA GLU A 424 -10.75 -16.00 -14.50
C GLU A 424 -9.78 -16.35 -13.36
N VAL A 425 -10.27 -17.06 -12.34
CA VAL A 425 -9.41 -17.62 -11.28
C VAL A 425 -8.67 -18.82 -11.85
N ILE A 426 -7.40 -18.67 -12.19
CA ILE A 426 -6.60 -19.73 -12.80
C ILE A 426 -5.95 -20.65 -11.76
N ASP A 427 -5.78 -20.18 -10.52
CA ASP A 427 -5.21 -20.96 -9.42
C ASP A 427 -5.61 -20.37 -8.06
N ARG A 428 -5.49 -21.19 -7.00
CA ARG A 428 -5.75 -20.78 -5.62
C ARG A 428 -4.66 -21.33 -4.71
N VAL A 429 -3.79 -20.44 -4.23
CA VAL A 429 -2.57 -20.80 -3.52
C VAL A 429 -2.67 -20.40 -2.05
N GLN A 430 -2.51 -21.38 -1.16
CA GLN A 430 -2.36 -21.16 0.27
C GLN A 430 -0.87 -20.99 0.60
N LEU A 431 -0.51 -19.88 1.25
CA LEU A 431 0.85 -19.71 1.74
C LEU A 431 1.07 -20.54 3.01
N PRO A 432 2.29 -21.06 3.26
CA PRO A 432 2.58 -21.68 4.54
C PRO A 432 2.46 -20.67 5.68
N ALA A 433 2.25 -21.15 6.91
CA ALA A 433 2.12 -20.28 8.07
C ALA A 433 3.34 -19.36 8.24
N ASN A 434 3.09 -18.18 8.80
CA ASN A 434 4.09 -17.15 9.14
C ASN A 434 4.88 -16.58 7.94
N ARG A 435 4.38 -16.74 6.71
CA ARG A 435 4.97 -16.14 5.51
C ARG A 435 4.08 -15.03 4.95
N VAL A 436 4.74 -14.01 4.43
CA VAL A 436 4.10 -12.89 3.71
C VAL A 436 4.71 -12.80 2.32
N LEU A 437 3.87 -12.58 1.31
CA LEU A 437 4.31 -12.34 -0.05
C LEU A 437 5.13 -11.04 -0.14
N ALA A 438 6.38 -11.15 -0.57
CA ALA A 438 7.32 -10.02 -0.64
C ALA A 438 7.56 -9.52 -2.07
N GLY A 439 7.51 -10.40 -3.08
CA GLY A 439 7.70 -10.06 -4.48
C GLY A 439 7.66 -11.27 -5.40
N PHE A 440 7.89 -11.03 -6.69
CA PHE A 440 7.80 -12.03 -7.76
C PHE A 440 9.02 -11.98 -8.68
N ALA A 441 9.29 -13.08 -9.37
CA ALA A 441 10.16 -13.14 -10.54
C ALA A 441 9.49 -13.98 -11.65
N PRO A 442 9.90 -13.82 -12.92
CA PRO A 442 9.41 -14.64 -14.03
C PRO A 442 9.57 -16.15 -13.78
N GLY A 443 8.74 -16.95 -14.45
CA GLY A 443 8.80 -18.41 -14.36
C GLY A 443 8.21 -18.95 -13.05
N GLY A 444 7.19 -18.27 -12.53
CA GLY A 444 6.46 -18.67 -11.34
C GLY A 444 7.25 -18.62 -10.03
N VAL A 445 8.25 -17.76 -9.94
CA VAL A 445 9.05 -17.59 -8.72
C VAL A 445 8.38 -16.57 -7.79
N VAL A 446 8.27 -16.95 -6.52
CA VAL A 446 7.68 -16.11 -5.45
C VAL A 446 8.70 -15.93 -4.34
N TYR A 447 8.83 -14.69 -3.85
CA TYR A 447 9.65 -14.37 -2.69
C TYR A 447 8.77 -14.14 -1.47
N LEU A 448 9.12 -14.77 -0.36
CA LEU A 448 8.39 -14.71 0.90
C LEU A 448 9.25 -14.08 1.99
N ALA A 449 8.65 -13.17 2.74
CA ALA A 449 9.20 -12.69 4.00
C ALA A 449 8.73 -13.61 5.13
N VAL A 450 9.66 -14.01 5.99
CA VAL A 450 9.37 -14.78 7.21
C VAL A 450 9.83 -13.97 8.40
N ARG A 451 9.03 -13.92 9.46
CA ARG A 451 9.38 -13.21 10.70
C ARG A 451 9.62 -14.22 11.82
N ASP A 452 10.82 -14.18 12.36
CA ASP A 452 11.29 -15.04 13.44
C ASP A 452 11.51 -14.19 14.70
N GLY A 453 10.41 -13.88 15.38
CA GLY A 453 10.42 -12.96 16.53
C GLY A 453 10.78 -11.53 16.11
N THR A 454 11.97 -11.07 16.50
CA THR A 454 12.47 -9.71 16.22
C THR A 454 13.26 -9.61 14.92
N THR A 455 13.65 -10.74 14.32
CA THR A 455 14.34 -10.80 13.03
C THR A 455 13.40 -11.31 11.93
N ALA A 456 13.87 -11.23 10.70
CA ALA A 456 13.23 -11.75 9.52
C ALA A 456 14.26 -12.35 8.57
N HIS A 457 13.82 -13.21 7.67
CA HIS A 457 14.60 -13.69 6.54
C HIS A 457 13.75 -13.77 5.28
N LEU A 458 14.43 -13.95 4.15
CA LEU A 458 13.81 -14.10 2.84
C LEU A 458 13.84 -15.56 2.39
N GLU A 459 12.72 -16.07 1.91
CA GLU A 459 12.62 -17.37 1.25
C GLU A 459 12.28 -17.17 -0.25
N LYS A 460 12.83 -18.04 -1.10
CA LYS A 460 12.45 -18.17 -2.51
C LYS A 460 11.68 -19.47 -2.68
N ALA A 461 10.50 -19.40 -3.29
CA ALA A 461 9.63 -20.53 -3.57
C ALA A 461 9.17 -20.51 -5.04
N ARG A 462 8.48 -21.56 -5.46
CA ARG A 462 7.86 -21.66 -6.78
C ARG A 462 6.38 -21.99 -6.71
N ILE A 463 5.64 -21.44 -7.66
CA ILE A 463 4.30 -21.91 -8.04
C ILE A 463 4.50 -23.27 -8.71
N LYS A 464 3.64 -24.22 -8.37
CA LYS A 464 3.74 -25.61 -8.82
C LYS A 464 3.01 -25.79 -10.14
#